data_AF-A0A524FJX9-F1
#
_entry.id   AF-A0A524FJX9-F1
#
_cell.length_a   1.000
_cell.length_b   1.000
_cell.length_c   1.000
_cell.angle_alpha   90.00
_cell.angle_beta   90.00
_cell.angle_gamma   90.00
#
_symmetry.space_group_name_H-M   'P 1'
#
loop_
_entity.id
_entity.type
_entity.pdbx_description
1 polymer ?
#
loop_
_entity_poly.entity_id
_entity_poly.type
_entity_poly.pdbx_seq_one_letter_code
_entity_poly.pdbx_strand_id
1 'polypeptide(L)'
;MAEPDYSMLFKCPKCSSFGSIYLVKLAGTQMIIKQKCPTHGGRVIKIPIMRKDVVSHLLHDGVFRCIKCGQQAPVHNLRVSGPWTLIRLNCPTHGIKVSELKIWSIIYSEITIKHGAEPQFAPPQKIEVEPVESAPLEKPPTTNGEKKFCPNCGVKLDGIETFCGACGAEIE
;
A
#
# COMPACT_ATOMS: atom_id res chain seq x y z
N MET A 1 -28.96 22.19 8.90
CA MET A 1 -28.08 21.79 10.02
C MET A 1 -26.67 21.73 9.47
N ALA A 2 -25.75 22.55 9.97
CA ALA A 2 -24.38 22.53 9.48
C ALA A 2 -23.75 21.17 9.79
N GLU A 3 -23.26 20.47 8.77
CA GLU A 3 -22.50 19.25 8.98
C GLU A 3 -21.21 19.61 9.73
N PRO A 4 -20.87 18.90 10.83
CA PRO A 4 -19.63 19.15 11.52
C PRO A 4 -18.46 18.86 10.58
N ASP A 5 -17.63 19.87 10.30
CA ASP A 5 -16.42 19.73 9.50
C ASP A 5 -15.37 18.93 10.29
N TYR A 6 -15.30 17.63 10.05
CA TYR A 6 -14.29 16.76 10.67
C TYR A 6 -12.91 16.97 10.05
N SER A 7 -12.80 17.68 8.93
CA SER A 7 -11.55 17.91 8.19
C SER A 7 -10.48 18.56 9.06
N MET A 8 -10.86 19.53 9.90
CA MET A 8 -9.95 20.21 10.83
C MET A 8 -9.37 19.25 11.89
N LEU A 9 -10.10 18.19 12.26
CA LEU A 9 -9.62 17.21 13.25
C LEU A 9 -8.50 16.35 12.71
N PHE A 10 -8.35 16.21 11.38
CA PHE A 10 -7.29 15.46 10.72
C PHE A 10 -6.13 16.35 10.21
N LYS A 11 -6.22 17.67 10.38
CA LYS A 11 -5.12 18.62 10.16
C LYS A 11 -4.37 18.97 11.44
N CYS A 12 -3.05 19.06 11.38
CA CYS A 12 -2.24 19.47 12.54
C CYS A 12 -2.58 20.91 12.96
N PRO A 13 -2.79 21.22 14.25
CA PRO A 13 -3.10 22.58 14.69
C PRO A 13 -1.94 23.58 14.53
N LYS A 14 -0.71 23.10 14.31
CA LYS A 14 0.49 23.94 14.18
C LYS A 14 0.84 24.26 12.73
N CYS A 15 0.79 23.28 11.83
CA CYS A 15 1.14 23.46 10.41
C CYS A 15 -0.01 23.29 9.43
N SER A 16 -1.22 23.00 9.93
CA SER A 16 -2.42 22.74 9.11
C SER A 16 -2.30 21.60 8.10
N SER A 17 -1.18 20.87 8.08
CA SER A 17 -0.97 19.72 7.20
C SER A 17 -1.73 18.50 7.70
N PHE A 18 -2.21 17.68 6.77
CA PHE A 18 -2.76 16.37 7.09
C PHE A 18 -1.69 15.46 7.66
N GLY A 19 -1.98 14.86 8.82
CA GLY A 19 -1.09 13.88 9.43
C GLY A 19 -1.32 12.47 8.91
N SER A 20 -0.32 11.62 9.04
CA SER A 20 -0.40 10.21 8.70
C SER A 20 -1.10 9.42 9.78
N ILE A 21 -2.08 8.60 9.41
CA ILE A 21 -2.80 7.71 10.31
C ILE A 21 -2.08 6.38 10.37
N TYR A 22 -1.65 5.99 11.57
CA TYR A 22 -0.90 4.75 11.77
C TYR A 22 -1.62 3.72 12.63
N LEU A 23 -2.69 4.12 13.32
CA LEU A 23 -3.54 3.20 14.06
C LEU A 23 -5.00 3.63 13.99
N VAL A 24 -5.88 2.70 13.67
CA VAL A 24 -7.34 2.89 13.79
C VAL A 24 -7.91 1.66 14.49
N LYS A 25 -8.57 1.87 15.63
CA LYS A 25 -9.20 0.78 16.39
C LYS A 25 -10.63 1.13 16.78
N LEU A 26 -11.46 0.10 16.90
CA LEU A 26 -12.80 0.23 17.45
C LEU A 26 -12.75 -0.06 18.96
N ALA A 27 -13.42 0.78 19.74
CA ALA A 27 -13.52 0.68 21.19
C ALA A 27 -14.95 1.04 21.62
N GLY A 28 -15.82 0.02 21.70
CA GLY A 28 -17.24 0.22 22.01
C GLY A 28 -17.94 1.06 20.95
N THR A 29 -18.53 2.18 21.35
CA THR A 29 -19.26 3.11 20.47
C THR A 29 -18.36 4.14 19.79
N GLN A 30 -17.05 4.07 20.01
CA GLN A 30 -16.08 5.04 19.48
C GLN A 30 -14.97 4.35 18.68
N MET A 31 -14.52 5.04 17.65
CA MET A 31 -13.32 4.74 16.89
C MET A 31 -12.18 5.63 17.41
N ILE A 32 -11.04 5.01 17.71
CA ILE A 32 -9.81 5.67 18.16
C ILE A 32 -8.81 5.67 17.02
N ILE A 33 -8.43 6.86 16.58
CA ILE A 33 -7.52 7.09 15.47
C ILE A 33 -6.26 7.73 16.04
N LYS A 34 -5.10 7.11 15.83
CA LYS A 34 -3.80 7.72 16.13
C LYS A 34 -3.19 8.23 14.83
N GLN A 35 -2.85 9.51 14.87
CA GLN A 35 -2.29 10.22 13.75
C GLN A 35 -0.95 10.83 14.16
N LYS A 36 -0.02 10.95 13.22
CA LYS A 36 1.26 11.61 13.43
C LYS A 36 1.50 12.64 12.35
N CYS A 37 1.73 13.87 12.79
CA CYS A 37 2.25 14.94 11.96
C CYS A 37 3.77 14.73 11.80
N PRO A 38 4.32 14.88 10.58
CA PRO A 38 5.76 14.70 10.34
C PRO A 38 6.62 15.70 11.12
N THR A 39 6.10 16.91 11.35
CA THR A 39 6.85 18.03 11.95
C THR A 39 6.52 18.27 13.43
N HIS A 40 5.31 17.96 13.88
CA HIS A 40 4.83 18.35 15.21
C HIS A 40 4.47 17.19 16.14
N GLY A 41 4.57 15.94 15.69
CA GLY A 41 4.36 14.75 16.51
C GLY A 41 2.95 14.14 16.43
N GLY A 42 2.64 13.28 17.41
CA GLY A 42 1.45 12.43 17.40
C GLY A 42 0.23 13.02 18.12
N ARG A 43 -0.96 12.60 17.71
CA ARG A 43 -2.22 12.87 18.40
C ARG A 43 -3.18 11.69 18.33
N VAL A 44 -4.16 11.71 19.22
CA VAL A 44 -5.23 10.71 19.27
C VAL A 44 -6.56 11.42 19.08
N ILE A 45 -7.33 10.97 18.09
CA ILE A 45 -8.65 11.48 17.73
C ILE A 45 -9.66 10.38 18.09
N LYS A 46 -10.77 10.74 18.73
CA LYS A 46 -11.87 9.83 19.04
C LYS A 46 -13.11 10.28 18.31
N ILE A 47 -13.70 9.40 17.49
CA ILE A 47 -14.88 9.71 16.67
C ILE A 47 -15.95 8.65 16.96
N PRO A 48 -17.22 9.02 17.19
CA PRO A 48 -18.30 8.05 17.34
C PRO A 48 -18.43 7.17 16.09
N ILE A 49 -18.66 5.87 16.26
CA ILE A 49 -18.75 4.92 15.13
C ILE A 49 -19.86 5.29 14.14
N MET A 50 -20.94 5.92 14.62
CA MET A 50 -22.06 6.39 13.79
C MET A 50 -21.67 7.46 12.77
N ARG A 51 -20.50 8.09 12.93
CA ARG A 51 -19.96 9.12 12.02
C ARG A 51 -18.83 8.59 11.13
N LYS A 52 -18.57 7.27 11.15
CA LYS A 52 -17.49 6.64 10.37
C LYS A 52 -17.58 6.96 8.88
N ASP A 53 -18.79 7.01 8.33
CA ASP A 53 -19.02 7.20 6.90
C ASP A 53 -18.62 8.60 6.44
N VAL A 54 -18.91 9.62 7.25
CA VAL A 54 -18.54 11.02 6.99
C VAL A 54 -17.02 11.18 6.96
N VAL A 55 -16.31 10.48 7.85
CA VAL A 55 -14.85 10.59 7.96
C VAL A 55 -14.08 9.58 7.13
N SER A 56 -14.77 8.72 6.37
CA SER A 56 -14.16 7.65 5.58
C SER A 56 -13.14 8.17 4.56
N HIS A 57 -13.43 9.29 3.90
CA HIS A 57 -12.52 9.93 2.94
C HIS A 57 -11.26 10.50 3.63
N LEU A 58 -11.42 11.09 4.82
CA LEU A 58 -10.31 11.61 5.63
C LEU A 58 -9.43 10.48 6.17
N LEU A 59 -10.04 9.35 6.51
CA LEU A 59 -9.33 8.13 6.91
C LEU A 59 -8.54 7.56 5.73
N HIS A 60 -9.15 7.48 4.55
CA HIS A 60 -8.47 7.02 3.33
C HIS A 60 -7.22 7.86 3.05
N ASP A 61 -7.38 9.18 2.92
CA ASP A 61 -6.27 10.10 2.64
C ASP A 61 -5.19 10.07 3.75
N GLY A 62 -5.59 9.90 5.01
CA GLY A 62 -4.65 9.84 6.13
C GLY A 62 -3.89 8.52 6.24
N VAL A 63 -4.51 7.38 5.92
CA VAL A 63 -3.92 6.03 6.06
C VAL A 63 -2.77 5.85 5.08
N PHE A 64 -2.90 6.35 3.86
CA PHE A 64 -1.90 6.13 2.83
C PHE A 64 -0.82 7.22 2.75
N ARG A 65 -0.59 7.93 3.85
CA ARG A 65 0.49 8.92 3.96
C ARG A 65 1.68 8.37 4.73
N CYS A 66 2.88 8.64 4.22
CA CYS A 66 4.13 8.32 4.90
C CYS A 66 4.25 9.08 6.23
N ILE A 67 4.46 8.36 7.34
CA ILE A 67 4.60 8.92 8.70
C ILE A 67 5.74 9.93 8.82
N LYS A 68 6.78 9.84 7.97
CA LYS A 68 7.97 10.68 8.04
C LYS A 68 7.85 12.00 7.29
N CYS A 69 7.33 12.01 6.06
CA CYS A 69 7.18 13.23 5.25
C CYS A 69 5.73 13.69 5.05
N GLY A 70 4.72 12.86 5.32
CA GLY A 70 3.32 13.17 5.08
C GLY A 70 2.87 13.07 3.61
N GLN A 71 3.74 12.66 2.69
CA GLN A 71 3.40 12.42 1.29
C GLN A 71 2.56 11.14 1.13
N GLN A 72 1.69 11.11 0.12
CA GLN A 72 0.99 9.90 -0.30
C GLN A 72 2.00 8.84 -0.71
N ALA A 73 1.75 7.59 -0.33
CA ALA A 73 2.70 6.50 -0.48
C ALA A 73 1.96 5.19 -0.75
N PRO A 74 2.19 4.54 -1.91
CA PRO A 74 1.48 3.33 -2.29
C PRO A 74 1.70 2.20 -1.29
N VAL A 75 0.71 1.29 -1.24
CA VAL A 75 0.82 0.08 -0.43
C VAL A 75 1.89 -0.84 -0.99
N HIS A 76 2.90 -1.13 -0.18
CA HIS A 76 3.94 -2.11 -0.49
C HIS A 76 3.49 -3.54 -0.19
N ASN A 77 2.92 -3.73 1.01
CA ASN A 77 2.49 -5.02 1.49
C ASN A 77 1.27 -4.83 2.39
N LEU A 78 0.31 -5.73 2.22
CA LEU A 78 -0.90 -5.80 3.01
C LEU A 78 -1.06 -7.21 3.54
N ARG A 79 -1.31 -7.33 4.84
CA ARG A 79 -1.65 -8.60 5.48
C ARG A 79 -2.77 -8.40 6.47
N VAL A 80 -3.63 -9.40 6.59
CA VAL A 80 -4.68 -9.43 7.60
C VAL A 80 -4.23 -10.33 8.76
N SER A 81 -4.36 -9.84 9.99
CA SER A 81 -4.01 -10.56 11.20
C SER A 81 -5.12 -10.38 12.23
N GLY A 82 -6.04 -11.33 12.27
CA GLY A 82 -7.26 -11.26 13.09
C GLY A 82 -8.11 -10.04 12.70
N PRO A 83 -8.46 -9.15 13.66
CA PRO A 83 -9.28 -7.97 13.38
C PRO A 83 -8.49 -6.80 12.78
N TRP A 84 -7.21 -6.99 12.47
CA TRP A 84 -6.33 -5.94 11.97
C TRP A 84 -5.92 -6.18 10.52
N THR A 85 -6.02 -5.12 9.71
CA THR A 85 -5.27 -4.96 8.47
C THR A 85 -3.97 -4.23 8.78
N LEU A 86 -2.87 -4.92 8.53
CA LEU A 86 -1.52 -4.41 8.69
C LEU A 86 -1.01 -3.95 7.32
N ILE A 87 -0.71 -2.66 7.21
CA ILE A 87 -0.35 -2.01 5.95
C ILE A 87 1.09 -1.51 6.05
N ARG A 88 1.90 -1.84 5.04
CA ARG A 88 3.23 -1.25 4.84
C ARG A 88 3.18 -0.39 3.61
N LEU A 89 3.61 0.87 3.74
CA LEU A 89 3.67 1.81 2.63
C LEU A 89 5.08 1.87 2.04
N ASN A 90 5.18 2.03 0.73
CA ASN A 90 6.42 2.36 0.04
C ASN A 90 6.47 3.86 -0.25
N CYS A 91 7.19 4.61 0.57
CA CYS A 91 7.30 6.05 0.36
C CYS A 91 8.33 6.36 -0.74
N PRO A 92 8.04 7.25 -1.72
CA PRO A 92 9.00 7.59 -2.78
C PRO A 92 10.31 8.18 -2.26
N THR A 93 10.29 8.86 -1.12
CA THR A 93 11.49 9.49 -0.53
C THR A 93 12.20 8.64 0.52
N HIS A 94 11.49 7.70 1.17
CA HIS A 94 12.01 6.95 2.32
C HIS A 94 11.99 5.42 2.14
N GLY A 95 11.45 4.94 1.02
CA GLY A 95 11.23 3.53 0.73
C GLY A 95 10.26 2.86 1.70
N ILE A 96 10.45 1.56 1.89
CA ILE A 96 9.62 0.66 2.73
C ILE A 96 9.98 0.76 4.23
N LYS A 97 10.88 1.68 4.61
CA LYS A 97 11.36 1.84 6.01
C LYS A 97 10.33 2.49 6.95
N VAL A 98 9.06 2.51 6.57
CA VAL A 98 7.97 3.12 7.34
C VAL A 98 7.35 2.09 8.26
N SER A 99 6.97 2.49 9.48
CA SER A 99 6.33 1.63 10.46
C SER A 99 5.01 1.06 9.92
N GLU A 100 4.74 -0.21 10.25
CA GLU A 100 3.50 -0.90 9.91
C GLU A 100 2.29 -0.18 10.51
N LEU A 101 1.33 0.17 9.65
CA LEU A 101 0.06 0.80 10.04
C LEU A 101 -0.90 -0.30 10.48
N LYS A 102 -1.65 -0.07 11.56
CA LYS A 102 -2.60 -1.04 12.11
C LYS A 102 -4.02 -0.49 12.03
N ILE A 103 -4.76 -0.91 11.02
CA ILE A 103 -6.12 -0.43 10.77
C ILE A 103 -7.08 -1.57 11.08
N TRP A 104 -8.19 -1.31 11.76
CA TRP A 104 -9.21 -2.33 11.97
C TRP A 104 -9.76 -2.81 10.62
N SER A 105 -9.81 -4.12 10.37
CA SER A 105 -10.09 -4.67 9.04
C SER A 105 -11.41 -4.18 8.46
N ILE A 106 -12.45 -4.07 9.29
CA ILE A 106 -13.77 -3.55 8.88
C ILE A 106 -13.63 -2.12 8.35
N ILE A 107 -12.92 -1.24 9.05
CA ILE A 107 -12.73 0.15 8.63
C ILE A 107 -11.90 0.21 7.35
N TYR A 108 -10.86 -0.62 7.22
CA TYR A 108 -10.04 -0.68 6.02
C TYR A 108 -10.87 -1.11 4.78
N SER A 109 -11.68 -2.16 4.91
CA SER A 109 -12.58 -2.59 3.82
C SER A 109 -13.55 -1.49 3.42
N GLU A 110 -14.12 -0.77 4.39
CA GLU A 110 -15.06 0.31 4.08
C GLU A 110 -14.41 1.48 3.34
N ILE A 111 -13.23 1.93 3.77
CA ILE A 111 -12.55 3.04 3.10
C ILE A 111 -12.09 2.67 1.68
N THR A 112 -11.67 1.42 1.46
CA THR A 112 -11.22 0.94 0.14
C THR A 112 -12.36 0.66 -0.81
N ILE A 113 -13.50 0.14 -0.33
CA ILE A 113 -14.71 -0.05 -1.16
C ILE A 113 -15.27 1.30 -1.62
N LYS A 114 -15.27 2.32 -0.75
CA LYS A 114 -15.90 3.62 -1.04
C LYS A 114 -15.04 4.56 -1.88
N HIS A 115 -13.73 4.56 -1.64
CA HIS A 115 -12.80 5.53 -2.23
C HIS A 115 -11.76 4.88 -3.15
N GLY A 116 -11.88 3.56 -3.37
CA GLY A 116 -10.91 2.76 -4.10
C GLY A 116 -9.71 2.34 -3.25
N ALA A 117 -9.06 1.24 -3.64
CA ALA A 117 -7.70 0.96 -3.18
C ALA A 117 -6.75 2.01 -3.80
N GLU A 118 -5.84 2.60 -3.02
CA GLU A 118 -4.87 3.60 -3.48
C GLU A 118 -4.10 3.14 -4.75
N PRO A 119 -3.64 4.03 -5.66
CA PRO A 119 -2.83 3.72 -6.85
C PRO A 119 -1.83 2.59 -6.61
N GLN A 120 -2.21 1.42 -7.12
CA GLN A 120 -1.34 0.27 -7.22
C GLN A 120 -0.25 0.64 -8.24
N PHE A 121 0.98 0.86 -7.79
CA PHE A 121 2.10 0.42 -8.62
C PHE A 121 2.05 -1.10 -8.58
N ALA A 122 1.56 -1.69 -9.66
CA ALA A 122 1.17 -3.08 -9.84
C ALA A 122 1.87 -4.09 -8.89
N PRO A 123 1.13 -4.91 -8.14
CA PRO A 123 1.73 -6.12 -7.57
C PRO A 123 2.05 -7.10 -8.71
N PRO A 124 3.22 -7.78 -8.71
CA PRO A 124 3.38 -8.97 -9.55
C PRO A 124 2.36 -9.99 -9.07
N GLN A 125 1.42 -10.35 -9.96
CA GLN A 125 0.46 -11.42 -9.71
C GLN A 125 1.24 -12.72 -9.52
N LYS A 126 1.37 -13.15 -8.27
CA LYS A 126 1.75 -14.51 -7.94
C LYS A 126 0.45 -15.33 -8.07
N ILE A 127 0.24 -15.88 -9.25
CA ILE A 127 -0.80 -16.90 -9.45
C ILE A 127 -0.42 -18.09 -8.57
N GLU A 128 -1.37 -18.45 -7.73
CA GLU A 128 -1.32 -19.51 -6.75
C GLU A 128 -1.24 -20.86 -7.48
N VAL A 129 -0.18 -21.61 -7.19
CA VAL A 129 0.00 -23.02 -7.59
C VAL A 129 -0.82 -23.88 -6.64
N GLU A 130 -1.83 -24.57 -7.16
CA GLU A 130 -2.49 -25.70 -6.48
C GLU A 130 -1.64 -26.99 -6.63
N PRO A 131 -1.76 -27.94 -5.69
CA PRO A 131 -0.66 -28.82 -5.27
C PRO A 131 -0.39 -30.02 -6.17
N VAL A 132 0.90 -30.35 -6.24
CA VAL A 132 1.50 -31.52 -6.88
C VAL A 132 1.08 -32.83 -6.21
N GLU A 133 0.48 -33.74 -6.98
CA GLU A 133 0.46 -35.17 -6.68
C GLU A 133 1.27 -35.91 -7.75
N SER A 134 2.39 -36.48 -7.29
CA SER A 134 3.08 -37.69 -7.77
C SER A 134 3.66 -37.74 -9.21
N ALA A 135 5.01 -37.66 -9.22
CA ALA A 135 6.03 -38.12 -10.18
C ALA A 135 5.68 -39.32 -11.11
N PRO A 136 6.42 -39.61 -12.23
CA PRO A 136 7.88 -39.46 -12.36
C PRO A 136 8.51 -39.11 -13.74
N LEU A 137 9.80 -38.69 -13.66
CA LEU A 137 10.96 -38.86 -14.59
C LEU A 137 10.72 -38.57 -16.10
N GLU A 138 11.49 -37.68 -16.75
CA GLU A 138 12.77 -38.00 -17.42
C GLU A 138 13.65 -36.74 -17.67
N LYS A 139 14.97 -36.93 -17.80
CA LYS A 139 16.05 -35.92 -18.03
C LYS A 139 16.29 -35.68 -19.55
N PRO A 140 17.34 -34.93 -19.99
CA PRO A 140 17.68 -33.48 -19.97
C PRO A 140 17.78 -32.93 -21.45
N PRO A 141 18.37 -31.76 -21.87
CA PRO A 141 19.76 -31.34 -21.65
C PRO A 141 20.03 -29.83 -21.44
N THR A 142 21.20 -29.59 -20.86
CA THR A 142 22.03 -28.38 -20.84
C THR A 142 22.17 -27.73 -22.22
N THR A 143 22.03 -26.40 -22.34
CA THR A 143 22.77 -25.62 -23.34
C THR A 143 23.19 -24.25 -22.81
N ASN A 144 24.45 -23.96 -23.10
CA ASN A 144 25.18 -22.74 -22.90
C ASN A 144 24.59 -21.65 -23.83
N GLY A 145 24.09 -20.55 -23.27
CA GLY A 145 23.50 -19.45 -24.02
C GLY A 145 23.92 -18.13 -23.40
N GLU A 146 24.81 -17.43 -24.09
CA GLU A 146 25.37 -16.14 -23.70
C GLU A 146 24.23 -15.14 -23.46
N LYS A 147 24.15 -14.63 -22.23
CA LYS A 147 23.08 -13.74 -21.78
C LYS A 147 23.23 -12.39 -22.48
N LYS A 148 22.52 -12.18 -23.59
CA LYS A 148 22.42 -10.86 -24.23
C LYS A 148 21.52 -9.96 -23.36
N PHE A 149 21.95 -8.71 -23.15
CA PHE A 149 21.16 -7.69 -22.48
C PHE A 149 20.63 -6.71 -23.52
N CYS A 150 19.41 -6.20 -23.32
CA CYS A 150 18.86 -5.16 -24.17
C CYS A 150 19.73 -3.90 -24.10
N PRO A 151 20.21 -3.35 -25.23
CA PRO A 151 21.03 -2.14 -25.23
C PRO A 151 20.26 -0.88 -24.81
N ASN A 152 18.93 -0.90 -24.90
CA ASN A 152 18.10 0.24 -24.56
C ASN A 152 17.75 0.31 -23.05
N CYS A 153 17.34 -0.81 -22.45
CA CYS A 153 16.88 -0.83 -21.05
C CYS A 153 17.72 -1.70 -20.10
N GLY A 154 18.67 -2.47 -20.62
CA GLY A 154 19.52 -3.35 -19.83
C GLY A 154 18.82 -4.61 -19.30
N VAL A 155 17.58 -4.91 -19.72
CA VAL A 155 16.91 -6.14 -19.32
C VAL A 155 17.60 -7.35 -19.97
N LYS A 156 17.66 -8.46 -19.24
CA LYS A 156 18.23 -9.70 -19.75
C LYS A 156 17.27 -10.29 -20.80
N LEU A 157 17.78 -10.56 -22.00
CA LEU A 157 17.05 -11.19 -23.09
C LEU A 157 17.33 -12.69 -23.09
N ASP A 158 16.32 -13.49 -23.37
CA ASP A 158 16.44 -14.96 -23.39
C ASP A 158 16.84 -15.50 -24.79
N GLY A 159 17.26 -14.61 -25.69
CA GLY A 159 18.14 -14.97 -26.81
C GLY A 159 17.48 -15.32 -28.16
N ILE A 160 16.16 -15.15 -28.31
CA ILE A 160 15.46 -15.40 -29.60
C ILE A 160 14.39 -14.33 -29.90
N GLU A 161 14.45 -13.19 -29.23
CA GLU A 161 13.42 -12.15 -29.29
C GLU A 161 13.86 -11.02 -30.23
N THR A 162 13.09 -10.73 -31.29
CA THR A 162 13.31 -9.56 -32.18
C THR A 162 12.96 -8.24 -31.52
N PHE A 163 12.20 -8.26 -30.43
CA PHE A 163 11.83 -7.08 -29.65
C PHE A 163 11.97 -7.36 -28.17
N CYS A 164 12.45 -6.38 -27.42
CA CYS A 164 12.58 -6.46 -25.98
C CYS A 164 11.20 -6.37 -25.32
N GLY A 165 10.75 -7.45 -24.67
CA GLY A 165 9.46 -7.48 -23.97
C GLY A 165 9.29 -6.45 -22.83
N ALA A 166 10.39 -5.88 -22.33
CA ALA A 166 10.35 -4.89 -21.24
C ALA A 166 10.18 -3.43 -21.71
N CYS A 167 10.75 -3.05 -22.85
CA CYS A 167 10.71 -1.65 -23.33
C CYS A 167 10.22 -1.49 -24.76
N GLY A 168 9.99 -2.58 -25.49
CA GLY A 168 9.52 -2.57 -26.88
C GLY A 168 10.60 -2.22 -27.91
N ALA A 169 11.86 -2.02 -27.51
CA ALA A 169 12.94 -1.76 -28.44
C ALA A 169 13.23 -2.98 -29.32
N GLU A 170 13.45 -2.76 -30.61
CA GLU A 170 13.94 -3.79 -31.54
C GLU A 170 15.35 -4.23 -31.14
N ILE A 171 15.58 -5.54 -31.14
CA ILE A 171 16.85 -6.16 -30.78
C ILE A 171 17.43 -6.75 -32.06
N GLU A 172 18.45 -6.09 -32.58
CA GLU A 172 19.25 -6.50 -33.74
C GLU A 172 20.37 -7.48 -33.35
#